data_AF-A0A5B8MLD1-F1
#
_entry.id   AF-A0A5B8MLD1-F1
#
_cell.length_a   1.000
_cell.length_b   1.000
_cell.length_c   1.000
_cell.angle_alpha   90.00
_cell.angle_beta   90.00
_cell.angle_gamma   90.00
#
_symmetry.space_group_name_H-M   'P 1'
#
loop_
_entity.id
_entity.type
_entity.pdbx_description
1 polymer ?
#
loop_
_entity_poly.entity_id
_entity_poly.type
_entity_poly.pdbx_seq_one_letter_code
_entity_poly.pdbx_strand_id
1 'polypeptide(L)'
;MVGSLSVDLKGEATFLGSPRDRRPGEKVHICSRCDYPIAIYGQLWPCRHAFCLQCAEEMLPTCYLCFSRVEEVRRIEATRQPLYLCAVCLKGYDSLEELTALVRANGGACCQGQEKAAAAENPPPKQSLMEIG
;
A
#
# COMPACT_ATOMS: atom_id res chain seq x y z
N MET A 1 4.66 -16.08 -26.41
CA MET A 1 4.36 -15.56 -25.07
C MET A 1 2.94 -15.03 -25.10
N VAL A 2 2.01 -15.67 -24.40
CA VAL A 2 0.61 -15.18 -24.32
C VAL A 2 0.56 -14.14 -23.21
N GLY A 3 0.26 -12.88 -23.56
CA GLY A 3 0.00 -11.81 -22.62
C GLY A 3 -1.50 -11.58 -22.48
N SER A 4 -1.94 -11.12 -21.32
CA SER A 4 -3.33 -10.66 -21.15
C SER A 4 -3.46 -9.23 -21.69
N LEU A 5 -4.52 -8.98 -22.47
CA LEU A 5 -4.86 -7.66 -22.99
C LEU A 5 -6.19 -7.21 -22.39
N SER A 6 -6.30 -5.94 -22.02
CA SER A 6 -7.58 -5.27 -21.77
C SER A 6 -7.78 -4.13 -22.75
N VAL A 7 -9.03 -3.86 -23.11
CA VAL A 7 -9.40 -2.71 -23.93
C VAL A 7 -9.82 -1.58 -23.00
N ASP A 8 -9.23 -0.40 -23.13
CA ASP A 8 -9.64 0.77 -22.37
C ASP A 8 -10.95 1.37 -22.91
N LEU A 9 -11.46 2.43 -22.25
CA LEU A 9 -12.71 3.10 -22.65
C LEU A 9 -12.63 3.76 -24.04
N LYS A 10 -11.43 3.89 -24.62
CA LYS A 10 -11.19 4.45 -25.96
C LYS A 10 -11.04 3.38 -27.03
N GLY A 11 -11.06 2.09 -26.68
CA GLY A 11 -10.89 0.99 -27.63
C GLY A 11 -9.43 0.57 -27.84
N GLU A 12 -8.49 1.07 -27.05
CA GLU A 12 -7.07 0.77 -27.18
C GLU A 12 -6.69 -0.46 -26.33
N ALA A 13 -6.03 -1.43 -26.96
CA ALA A 13 -5.56 -2.63 -26.29
C ALA A 13 -4.30 -2.34 -25.48
N THR A 14 -4.38 -2.50 -24.16
CA THR A 14 -3.27 -2.32 -23.22
C THR A 14 -2.77 -3.69 -22.75
N PHE A 15 -1.45 -3.87 -22.76
CA PHE A 15 -0.80 -5.07 -22.24
C PHE A 15 -0.85 -5.08 -20.72
N LEU A 16 -1.58 -6.05 -20.15
CA LEU A 16 -1.76 -6.20 -18.70
C LEU A 16 -0.60 -6.95 -18.02
N GLY A 17 0.16 -7.73 -18.79
CA GLY A 17 1.26 -8.54 -18.26
C GLY A 17 1.30 -9.95 -18.80
N SER A 18 2.35 -10.66 -18.40
CA SER A 18 2.48 -12.09 -18.65
C SER A 18 1.84 -12.89 -17.51
N PRO A 19 1.13 -13.99 -17.81
CA PRO A 19 0.69 -14.94 -16.81
C PRO A 19 1.88 -15.40 -15.96
N ARG A 20 1.71 -15.36 -14.64
CA ARG A 20 2.63 -16.02 -13.70
C ARG A 20 1.95 -17.29 -13.23
N ASP A 21 2.69 -18.40 -13.22
CA ASP A 21 2.21 -19.65 -12.68
C ASP A 21 2.01 -19.48 -11.17
N ARG A 22 0.74 -19.43 -10.75
CA ARG A 22 0.34 -19.44 -9.34
C ARG A 22 -0.35 -20.75 -9.10
N ARG A 23 -0.03 -21.40 -7.99
CA ARG A 23 -0.68 -22.68 -7.68
C ARG A 23 -2.18 -22.41 -7.49
N PRO A 24 -3.08 -23.20 -8.09
CA PRO A 24 -4.50 -23.09 -7.79
C PRO A 24 -4.75 -23.12 -6.27
N GLY A 25 -5.45 -22.12 -5.74
CA GLY A 25 -5.67 -21.93 -4.29
C GLY A 25 -4.72 -20.95 -3.60
N GLU A 26 -3.68 -20.46 -4.29
CA GLU A 26 -2.80 -19.41 -3.77
C GLU A 26 -3.52 -18.05 -3.75
N LYS A 27 -3.39 -17.30 -2.64
CA LYS A 27 -4.11 -16.03 -2.45
C LYS A 27 -3.55 -14.96 -3.39
N VAL A 28 -4.43 -14.28 -4.13
CA VAL A 28 -4.11 -13.11 -4.94
C VAL A 28 -4.86 -11.91 -4.39
N HIS A 29 -4.15 -10.82 -4.10
CA HIS A 29 -4.79 -9.56 -3.69
C HIS A 29 -5.24 -8.78 -4.93
N ILE A 30 -6.36 -8.08 -4.78
CA ILE A 30 -6.90 -7.17 -5.78
C ILE A 30 -6.43 -5.75 -5.44
N CYS A 31 -5.95 -5.02 -6.44
CA CYS A 31 -5.54 -3.64 -6.26
C CYS A 31 -6.77 -2.77 -6.00
N SER A 32 -6.83 -2.10 -4.86
CA SER A 32 -7.97 -1.27 -4.47
C SER A 32 -8.10 0.06 -5.24
N ARG A 33 -7.19 0.36 -6.19
CA ARG A 33 -7.29 1.55 -7.07
C ARG A 33 -7.80 1.23 -8.48
N CYS A 34 -7.46 0.05 -9.01
CA CYS A 34 -7.81 -0.32 -10.39
C CYS A 34 -8.61 -1.63 -10.49
N ASP A 35 -8.93 -2.27 -9.35
CA ASP A 35 -9.65 -3.54 -9.24
C ASP A 35 -9.06 -4.72 -10.02
N TYR A 36 -7.79 -4.62 -10.42
CA TYR A 36 -7.06 -5.70 -11.09
C TYR A 36 -6.26 -6.55 -10.11
N PRO A 37 -6.12 -7.87 -10.39
CA PRO A 37 -5.26 -8.76 -9.61
C PRO A 37 -3.80 -8.27 -9.59
N ILE A 38 -3.19 -8.22 -8.41
CA ILE A 38 -1.82 -7.72 -8.26
C ILE A 38 -0.83 -8.78 -8.74
N ALA A 39 -0.10 -8.49 -9.82
CA ALA A 39 1.02 -9.31 -10.28
C ALA A 39 2.31 -9.02 -9.48
N ILE A 40 2.58 -7.73 -9.25
CA ILE A 40 3.73 -7.21 -8.52
C ILE A 40 3.23 -6.09 -7.62
N TYR A 41 3.59 -6.15 -6.35
CA TYR A 41 3.18 -5.15 -5.38
C TYR A 41 4.11 -3.95 -5.48
N GLY A 42 3.53 -2.75 -5.53
CA GLY A 42 4.23 -1.50 -5.25
C GLY A 42 3.90 -1.06 -3.83
N GLN A 43 4.91 -1.03 -2.96
CA GLN A 43 4.76 -0.56 -1.59
C GLN A 43 5.30 0.86 -1.46
N LEU A 44 4.45 1.77 -1.00
CA LEU A 44 4.81 3.18 -0.82
C LEU A 44 5.66 3.37 0.44
N TRP A 45 6.79 4.08 0.33
CA TRP A 45 7.63 4.45 1.47
C TRP A 45 7.42 5.93 1.85
N PRO A 46 7.29 6.29 3.14
CA PRO A 46 7.40 5.46 4.36
C PRO A 46 6.07 4.92 4.90
N CYS A 47 4.92 5.27 4.29
CA CYS A 47 3.60 4.92 4.84
C CYS A 47 3.25 3.41 4.81
N ARG A 48 3.95 2.63 3.98
CA ARG A 48 3.85 1.17 3.77
C ARG A 48 2.59 0.65 3.08
N HIS A 49 1.69 1.50 2.59
CA HIS A 49 0.53 1.05 1.82
C HIS A 49 0.96 0.34 0.53
N ALA A 50 0.25 -0.74 0.17
CA ALA A 50 0.58 -1.58 -0.98
C ALA A 50 -0.53 -1.57 -2.05
N PHE A 51 -0.12 -1.40 -3.32
CA PHE A 51 -0.99 -1.44 -4.50
C PHE A 51 -0.37 -2.34 -5.58
N CYS A 52 -0.99 -2.45 -6.76
CA CYS A 52 -0.23 -2.92 -7.91
C CYS A 52 0.87 -1.91 -8.25
N LEU A 53 1.99 -2.40 -8.81
CA LEU A 53 3.15 -1.57 -9.07
C LEU A 53 2.82 -0.33 -9.92
N GLN A 54 2.06 -0.50 -11.01
CA GLN A 54 1.67 0.60 -11.88
C GLN A 54 0.90 1.68 -11.10
N CYS A 55 -0.09 1.27 -10.29
CA CYS A 55 -0.85 2.22 -9.49
C CYS A 55 0.03 2.95 -8.47
N ALA A 56 1.00 2.27 -7.88
CA ALA A 56 1.90 2.87 -6.89
C ALA A 56 2.85 3.91 -7.53
N GLU A 57 3.39 3.62 -8.71
CA GLU A 57 4.27 4.54 -9.45
C GLU A 57 3.54 5.83 -9.89
N GLU A 58 2.29 5.70 -10.32
CA GLU A 58 1.42 6.82 -10.71
C GLU A 58 0.93 7.68 -9.51
N MET A 59 1.05 7.21 -8.26
CA MET A 59 0.58 7.93 -7.06
C MET A 59 1.61 8.92 -6.51
N LEU A 60 2.85 8.91 -7.01
CA LEU A 60 3.84 9.86 -6.54
C LEU A 60 3.35 11.31 -6.77
N PRO A 61 3.47 12.21 -5.78
CA PRO A 61 4.23 12.07 -4.54
C PRO A 61 3.38 11.77 -3.27
N THR A 62 2.11 11.37 -3.39
CA THR A 62 1.18 11.29 -2.24
C THR A 62 0.35 10.01 -2.22
N CYS A 63 0.30 9.33 -1.07
CA CYS A 63 -0.50 8.12 -0.91
C CYS A 63 -2.00 8.45 -0.91
N TYR A 64 -2.81 7.76 -1.72
CA TYR A 64 -4.25 8.04 -1.76
C TYR A 64 -5.06 7.54 -0.54
N LEU A 65 -4.51 6.59 0.24
CA LEU A 65 -5.21 6.05 1.42
C LEU A 65 -5.05 6.95 2.65
N CYS A 66 -3.83 7.46 2.89
CA CYS A 66 -3.53 8.24 4.09
C CYS A 66 -3.05 9.66 3.82
N PHE A 67 -2.98 10.07 2.55
CA PHE A 67 -2.54 11.41 2.13
C PHE A 67 -1.13 11.81 2.62
N SER A 68 -0.34 10.84 3.08
CA SER A 68 1.04 11.07 3.48
C SER A 68 1.96 11.15 2.27
N ARG A 69 3.04 11.93 2.41
CA ARG A 69 4.09 12.04 1.40
C ARG A 69 4.71 10.67 1.13
N VAL A 70 4.92 10.38 -0.14
CA VAL A 70 5.61 9.19 -0.63
C VAL A 70 6.94 9.63 -1.20
N GLU A 71 8.00 9.01 -0.72
CA GLU A 71 9.37 9.29 -1.15
C GLU A 71 9.80 8.31 -2.25
N GLU A 72 9.37 7.06 -2.14
CA GLU A 72 9.77 5.98 -3.05
C GLU A 72 8.68 4.90 -3.13
N VAL A 73 8.68 4.16 -4.24
CA VAL A 73 7.89 2.93 -4.41
C VAL A 73 8.82 1.72 -4.41
N ARG A 74 8.65 0.83 -3.43
CA ARG A 74 9.36 -0.45 -3.36
C ARG A 74 8.63 -1.51 -4.18
N ARG A 75 9.34 -2.12 -5.13
CA ARG A 75 8.83 -3.24 -5.94
C ARG A 75 8.95 -4.55 -5.17
N ILE A 76 7.83 -5.22 -4.92
CA ILE A 76 7.76 -6.48 -4.18
C ILE A 76 7.17 -7.58 -5.06
N GLU A 77 7.99 -8.57 -5.36
CA GLU A 77 7.54 -9.79 -6.03
C GLU A 77 7.18 -10.84 -4.98
N ALA A 78 5.89 -11.06 -4.75
CA ALA A 78 5.39 -12.00 -3.73
C ALA A 78 5.88 -13.45 -3.92
N THR A 79 6.34 -13.80 -5.11
CA THR A 79 6.98 -15.10 -5.41
C THR A 79 8.40 -15.21 -4.86
N ARG A 80 9.05 -14.09 -4.50
CA ARG A 80 10.44 -14.05 -4.00
C ARG A 80 10.54 -13.72 -2.52
N GLN A 81 9.61 -12.93 -2.00
CA GLN A 81 9.57 -12.56 -0.59
C GLN A 81 8.12 -12.49 -0.10
N PRO A 82 7.84 -12.92 1.14
CA PRO A 82 6.51 -12.79 1.70
C PRO A 82 6.15 -11.31 1.91
N LEU A 83 4.88 -11.00 1.73
CA LEU A 83 4.30 -9.70 2.05
C LEU A 83 3.01 -9.93 2.82
N TYR A 84 2.96 -9.41 4.05
CA TYR A 84 1.81 -9.53 4.93
C TYR A 84 1.06 -8.21 4.94
N LEU A 85 -0.18 -8.22 4.44
CA LEU A 85 -1.01 -7.02 4.39
C LEU A 85 -1.97 -6.96 5.58
N CYS A 86 -2.11 -5.79 6.19
CA CYS A 86 -3.25 -5.52 7.03
C CYS A 86 -4.50 -5.44 6.15
N ALA A 87 -5.51 -6.28 6.42
CA ALA A 87 -6.73 -6.33 5.62
C ALA A 87 -7.59 -5.05 5.70
N VAL A 88 -7.34 -4.18 6.68
CA VAL A 88 -8.12 -2.95 6.91
C VAL A 88 -7.50 -1.75 6.19
N CYS A 89 -6.19 -1.51 6.38
CA CYS A 89 -5.52 -0.34 5.82
C CYS A 89 -4.61 -0.66 4.62
N LEU A 90 -4.33 -1.92 4.31
CA LEU A 90 -3.43 -2.34 3.22
C LEU A 90 -1.95 -1.96 3.40
N LYS A 91 -1.52 -1.63 4.64
CA LYS A 91 -0.09 -1.57 4.95
C LYS A 91 0.53 -2.96 4.82
N GLY A 92 1.65 -3.03 4.14
CA GLY A 92 2.45 -4.24 3.98
C GLY A 92 3.62 -4.32 4.95
N TYR A 93 3.89 -5.55 5.40
CA TYR A 93 4.96 -5.90 6.32
C TYR A 93 5.73 -7.10 5.76
N ASP A 94 7.03 -7.14 5.98
CA ASP A 94 7.89 -8.27 5.60
C ASP A 94 7.77 -9.45 6.59
N SER A 95 7.21 -9.19 7.77
CA SER A 95 7.03 -10.15 8.85
C SER A 95 5.57 -10.26 9.31
N LEU A 96 5.08 -11.50 9.44
CA LEU A 96 3.78 -11.77 10.06
C LEU A 96 3.78 -11.41 11.56
N GLU A 97 4.94 -11.57 12.21
CA GLU A 97 5.11 -11.24 13.62
C GLU A 97 4.92 -9.75 13.86
N GLU A 98 5.52 -8.90 13.01
CA GLU A 98 5.36 -7.44 13.10
C GLU A 98 3.89 -7.03 12.95
N LEU A 99 3.22 -7.51 11.90
CA LEU A 99 1.80 -7.22 11.67
C LEU A 99 0.94 -7.72 12.84
N THR A 100 1.16 -8.95 13.31
CA THR A 100 0.37 -9.54 14.38
C THR A 100 0.59 -8.82 15.71
N ALA A 101 1.81 -8.39 16.00
CA ALA A 101 2.13 -7.61 17.19
C ALA A 101 1.38 -6.26 17.19
N LEU A 102 1.38 -5.55 16.05
CA LEU A 102 0.64 -4.28 15.90
C LEU A 102 -0.87 -4.47 16.08
N VAL A 103 -1.46 -5.50 15.46
CA VAL A 103 -2.89 -5.79 15.59
C VAL A 103 -3.25 -6.14 17.04
N ARG A 104 -2.43 -6.95 17.71
CA ARG A 104 -2.63 -7.30 19.13
C ARG A 104 -2.52 -6.08 20.04
N ALA A 105 -1.52 -5.23 19.83
CA ALA A 105 -1.34 -3.99 20.57
C ALA A 105 -2.55 -3.04 20.42
N ASN A 106 -3.27 -3.14 19.31
CA ASN A 106 -4.48 -2.38 19.02
C ASN A 106 -5.77 -3.13 19.39
N GLY A 107 -5.70 -4.16 20.24
CA GLY A 107 -6.88 -4.90 20.70
C GLY A 107 -7.60 -5.67 19.59
N GLY A 108 -6.89 -6.08 18.54
CA GLY A 108 -7.45 -6.76 17.37
C GLY A 108 -7.93 -5.82 16.27
N ALA A 109 -7.80 -4.50 16.44
CA ALA A 109 -8.16 -3.52 15.42
C ALA A 109 -7.07 -3.34 14.34
N CYS A 110 -7.30 -2.43 13.39
CA CYS A 110 -6.35 -2.02 12.35
C CYS A 110 -4.96 -1.72 12.93
N CYS A 111 -3.88 -2.07 12.23
CA CYS A 111 -2.50 -1.82 12.68
C CYS A 111 -2.17 -0.33 12.86
N GLN A 112 -3.02 0.59 12.37
CA GLN A 112 -2.88 2.04 12.53
C GLN A 112 -3.34 2.59 13.89
N GLY A 113 -3.90 1.76 14.78
CA GLY A 113 -4.49 2.21 16.06
C GLY A 113 -3.56 3.05 16.95
N GLN A 114 -2.24 2.98 16.75
CA GLN A 114 -1.25 3.74 17.53
C GLN A 114 -0.79 5.06 16.90
N GLU A 115 -1.10 5.36 15.62
CA GLU A 115 -0.66 6.63 14.98
C GLU A 115 -1.25 7.86 15.72
N LYS A 116 -2.38 7.69 16.44
CA LYS A 116 -2.98 8.76 17.26
C LYS A 116 -2.41 8.88 18.68
N ALA A 117 -1.82 7.82 19.24
CA ALA A 117 -1.25 7.86 20.60
C ALA A 117 0.12 8.56 20.60
N ALA A 118 0.99 8.24 19.64
CA ALA A 118 2.30 8.88 19.51
C ALA A 118 2.20 10.37 19.12
N ALA A 119 1.18 10.78 18.36
CA ALA A 119 0.91 12.18 18.03
C ALA A 119 0.37 13.00 19.23
N ALA A 120 -0.16 12.35 20.27
CA ALA A 120 -0.59 13.02 21.50
C ALA A 120 0.58 13.29 22.46
N GLU A 121 1.70 12.57 22.33
CA GLU A 121 2.89 12.74 23.17
C GLU A 121 3.86 13.83 22.68
N ASN A 122 3.72 14.33 21.45
CA ASN A 122 4.49 15.47 20.94
C ASN A 122 3.60 16.42 20.12
N PRO A 123 2.90 17.39 20.76
CA PRO A 123 2.16 18.40 20.03
C PRO A 123 3.12 19.26 19.18
N PRO A 124 2.73 19.66 17.96
CA PRO A 124 3.52 20.59 17.17
C PRO A 124 3.76 21.88 17.98
N PRO A 125 4.95 22.50 17.89
CA PRO A 125 5.23 23.73 18.61
C PRO A 125 4.18 24.77 18.19
N LYS A 126 3.46 25.30 19.19
CA LYS A 126 2.51 26.38 18.98
C LYS A 126 3.28 27.55 18.36
N GLN A 127 3.06 27.84 17.08
CA GLN A 127 3.60 29.04 16.47
C GLN A 127 2.96 30.23 17.18
N SER A 128 3.79 31.00 17.88
CA SER A 128 3.38 32.26 18.50
C SER A 128 2.88 33.20 17.41
N LEU A 129 1.59 33.51 17.46
CA LEU A 129 0.99 34.58 16.67
C LEU A 129 1.70 35.88 17.09
N MET A 130 2.56 36.42 16.22
CA MET A 130 3.04 37.79 16.38
C MET A 130 1.83 38.70 16.17
N GLU A 131 1.31 39.27 17.26
CA GLU A 131 0.38 40.38 17.20
C GLU A 131 1.13 41.59 16.64
N ILE A 132 0.79 41.96 15.41
CA ILE A 132 1.19 43.22 14.79
C ILE A 132 0.37 44.34 15.42
N GLY A 133 1.02 45.15 16.24
CA GLY A 133 0.55 46.45 16.74
C GLY A 133 1.62 47.50 16.49
#